data_AF-A0A1N6HD03-F1
#
_entry.id   AF-A0A1N6HD03-F1
#
_cell.length_a   1.000
_cell.length_b   1.000
_cell.length_c   1.000
_cell.angle_alpha   90.00
_cell.angle_beta   90.00
_cell.angle_gamma   90.00
#
_symmetry.space_group_name_H-M   'P 1'
#
loop_
_entity.id
_entity.type
_entity.pdbx_description
1 polymer ?
#
loop_
_entity_poly.entity_id
_entity_poly.type
_entity_poly.pdbx_seq_one_letter_code
_entity_poly.pdbx_strand_id
1 'polypeptide(L)'
;MNSFRLIAIYSLILLGAVFCKPISERKQPPPTLEQLASEDLNLNGEQLANAYCATCHLKPEPQILDKSTWKDKVLPDMRKRMGLYLEEDFGTIMPIDMDVPKGIYSDIPFINKDNWEKLKTYYLDNAPDIPNPQADKASINLGVPGFEIVRPKFTNFYPDLVTLLRVEPSSGKLWLGHRFKSIFVLDPSRNFQILDSIATDTAPIDIHWDKSSNSFELLTMGVMDPSNDSSGVVNEFYKSGQDWKSKPVLENLKRPVNLEYADFNGDGILDKVVCEFGNHVGELSLYLSNGDHWEKQVLKNSPGARRVVIEDLDDDGDLDILVLMTQANEGFFAFLNQGEGEFREKILLRFHPAFGSSDFQFLDVNQDGLKDLILVNGDNADLSQVLKSFHGVRIFLNQGDLDFEPSWFYPMHGASGLEIDDFDQDGDQDFFVLSFFPDQNQSPKQNLLYFQQNEKMDFQAYSPVIEEDSHWLTMTKGDLDADGDLDLVVGVFEFDDLYKQPQEAWSPIVVFKNQKK
;
A
#
# COMPACT_ATOMS: atom_id res chain seq x y z
N MET A 1 76.16 6.40 45.70
CA MET A 1 75.67 5.01 45.61
C MET A 1 74.15 5.09 45.57
N ASN A 2 73.55 4.56 44.50
CA ASN A 2 72.21 3.95 44.35
C ASN A 2 71.06 4.54 45.21
N SER A 3 69.86 4.85 44.74
CA SER A 3 69.07 4.14 43.72
C SER A 3 67.70 4.84 43.55
N PHE A 4 67.15 4.74 42.34
CA PHE A 4 65.73 4.72 41.95
C PHE A 4 64.76 5.85 42.36
N ARG A 5 64.39 6.65 41.33
CA ARG A 5 63.14 7.41 41.23
C ARG A 5 61.97 6.44 41.01
N LEU A 6 60.92 6.52 41.85
CA LEU A 6 59.61 5.95 41.53
C LEU A 6 58.81 6.97 40.70
N ILE A 7 58.42 6.56 39.49
CA ILE A 7 57.41 7.23 38.67
C ILE A 7 56.08 6.52 38.98
N ALA A 8 55.13 7.23 39.57
CA ALA A 8 53.76 6.77 39.71
C ALA A 8 52.98 7.16 38.44
N ILE A 9 52.64 6.17 37.63
CA ILE A 9 51.77 6.28 36.46
C ILE A 9 50.33 6.27 36.98
N TYR A 10 49.63 7.40 36.87
CA TYR A 10 48.16 7.44 36.97
C TYR A 10 47.59 7.11 35.59
N SER A 11 47.12 5.88 35.44
CA SER A 11 46.38 5.44 34.25
C SER A 11 44.97 6.02 34.28
N LEU A 12 44.66 6.88 33.31
CA LEU A 12 43.29 7.24 32.94
C LEU A 12 42.57 5.97 32.47
N ILE A 13 41.54 5.54 33.19
CA ILE A 13 40.59 4.54 32.70
C ILE A 13 39.53 5.31 31.90
N LEU A 14 39.70 5.37 30.58
CA LEU A 14 38.61 5.68 29.66
C LEU A 14 37.70 4.46 29.61
N LEU A 15 36.53 4.52 30.27
CA LEU A 15 35.42 3.63 29.97
C LEU A 15 34.88 4.01 28.59
N GLY A 16 35.27 3.26 27.56
CA GLY A 16 34.62 3.29 26.27
C GLY A 16 33.26 2.57 26.37
N ALA A 17 32.18 3.36 26.42
CA ALA A 17 30.86 2.86 26.11
C ALA A 17 30.84 2.45 24.63
N VAL A 18 30.75 1.14 24.38
CA VAL A 18 30.54 0.60 23.02
C VAL A 18 29.07 0.88 22.68
N PHE A 19 28.83 2.05 22.10
CA PHE A 19 27.59 2.31 21.37
C PHE A 19 27.62 1.48 20.08
N CYS A 20 26.58 0.67 19.86
CA CYS A 20 26.29 0.09 18.55
C CYS A 20 26.21 1.20 17.52
N LYS A 21 27.18 1.22 16.61
CA LYS A 21 27.09 2.00 15.37
C LYS A 21 26.17 1.28 14.38
N PRO A 22 25.48 2.01 13.48
CA PRO A 22 24.62 1.43 12.46
C PRO A 22 25.41 0.51 11.51
N ILE A 23 24.73 -0.51 11.01
CA ILE A 23 25.26 -1.58 10.15
C ILE A 23 25.53 -0.99 8.74
N SER A 24 26.63 -0.26 8.54
CA SER A 24 27.00 0.25 7.20
C SER A 24 28.43 -0.06 6.76
N GLU A 25 29.08 -1.10 7.31
CA GLU A 25 30.41 -1.53 6.84
C GLU A 25 30.56 -3.06 6.71
N ARG A 26 29.66 -3.73 6.00
CA ARG A 26 30.02 -5.04 5.42
C ARG A 26 30.83 -4.80 4.14
N LYS A 27 32.14 -5.06 4.19
CA LYS A 27 33.06 -5.00 3.02
C LYS A 27 32.80 -6.08 1.96
N GLN A 28 31.95 -7.06 2.26
CA GLN A 28 31.55 -8.11 1.34
C GLN A 28 30.02 -8.16 1.28
N PRO A 29 29.44 -8.41 0.10
CA PRO A 29 28.01 -8.62 -0.01
C PRO A 29 27.60 -9.80 0.89
N PRO A 30 26.37 -9.81 1.43
CA PRO A 30 25.86 -10.97 2.13
C PRO A 30 25.97 -12.22 1.24
N PRO A 31 26.28 -13.40 1.83
CA PRO A 31 26.42 -14.63 1.06
C PRO A 31 25.10 -14.99 0.36
N THR A 32 25.17 -15.59 -0.83
CA THR A 32 23.98 -16.07 -1.54
C THR A 32 23.39 -17.29 -0.84
N LEU A 33 22.14 -17.62 -1.16
CA LEU A 33 21.49 -18.82 -0.63
C LEU A 33 22.24 -20.10 -1.03
N GLU A 34 22.81 -20.16 -2.23
CA GLU A 34 23.65 -21.27 -2.69
C GLU A 34 24.91 -21.41 -1.83
N GLN A 35 25.56 -20.28 -1.50
CA GLN A 35 26.75 -20.27 -0.67
C GLN A 35 26.43 -20.78 0.74
N LEU A 36 25.35 -20.27 1.35
CA LEU A 36 24.86 -20.73 2.65
C LEU A 36 24.49 -22.23 2.64
N ALA A 37 23.91 -22.74 1.55
CA ALA A 37 23.55 -24.15 1.41
C ALA A 37 24.76 -25.08 1.32
N SER A 38 25.88 -24.58 0.77
CA SER A 38 27.10 -25.34 0.52
C SER A 38 28.05 -25.45 1.73
N GLU A 39 27.83 -24.62 2.75
CA GLU A 39 28.68 -24.55 3.95
C GLU A 39 28.02 -25.27 5.13
N ASP A 40 28.81 -26.01 5.91
CA ASP A 40 28.36 -26.51 7.22
C ASP A 40 28.41 -25.36 8.23
N LEU A 41 27.35 -24.56 8.21
CA LEU A 41 27.17 -23.43 9.09
C LEU A 41 26.88 -23.95 10.50
N ASN A 42 27.90 -23.96 11.39
CA ASN A 42 27.72 -24.21 12.82
C ASN A 42 27.05 -23.00 13.52
N LEU A 43 25.88 -22.62 13.02
CA LEU A 43 25.07 -21.49 13.45
C LEU A 43 23.86 -22.00 14.26
N ASN A 44 23.40 -21.16 15.19
CA ASN A 44 22.15 -21.37 15.91
C ASN A 44 20.94 -20.89 15.08
N GLY A 45 19.72 -21.14 15.56
CA GLY A 45 18.49 -20.81 14.83
C GLY A 45 18.31 -19.32 14.50
N GLU A 46 18.67 -18.43 15.43
CA GLU A 46 18.62 -16.98 15.22
C GLU A 46 19.62 -16.52 14.16
N GLN A 47 20.85 -17.03 14.22
CA GLN A 47 21.89 -16.74 13.24
C GLN A 47 21.51 -17.26 11.85
N LEU A 48 20.87 -18.43 11.77
CA LEU A 48 20.32 -18.96 10.53
C LEU A 48 19.17 -18.07 10.01
N ALA A 49 18.25 -17.64 10.86
CA ALA A 49 17.20 -16.70 10.47
C ALA A 49 17.78 -15.39 9.93
N ASN A 50 18.82 -14.84 10.58
CA ASN A 50 19.55 -13.67 10.10
C ASN A 50 20.26 -13.90 8.76
N ALA A 51 20.84 -15.08 8.53
CA ALA A 51 21.52 -15.37 7.27
C ALA A 51 20.54 -15.58 6.12
N TYR A 52 19.52 -16.41 6.33
CA TYR A 52 18.58 -16.81 5.28
C TYR A 52 17.53 -15.74 5.00
N CYS A 53 16.86 -15.19 6.02
CA CYS A 53 15.76 -14.25 5.79
C CYS A 53 16.27 -12.89 5.28
N ALA A 54 17.37 -12.37 5.87
CA ALA A 54 17.93 -11.06 5.50
C ALA A 54 18.53 -11.03 4.09
N THR A 55 18.67 -12.19 3.42
CA THR A 55 19.14 -12.26 2.04
C THR A 55 18.04 -11.83 1.04
N CYS A 56 16.76 -12.03 1.38
CA CYS A 56 15.65 -11.71 0.49
C CYS A 56 14.88 -10.46 0.90
N HIS A 57 14.64 -10.26 2.20
CA HIS A 57 13.83 -9.17 2.75
C HIS A 57 14.29 -8.83 4.17
N LEU A 58 13.70 -7.80 4.81
CA LEU A 58 13.95 -7.57 6.23
C LEU A 58 13.50 -8.78 7.05
N LYS A 59 14.37 -9.29 7.94
CA LYS A 59 14.06 -10.46 8.78
C LYS A 59 12.84 -10.15 9.65
N PRO A 60 11.74 -10.91 9.55
CA PRO A 60 10.64 -10.80 10.50
C PRO A 60 11.09 -11.29 11.88
N GLU A 61 10.79 -10.54 12.93
CA GLU A 61 11.04 -10.98 14.30
C GLU A 61 9.99 -12.01 14.74
N PRO A 62 10.31 -13.06 15.51
CA PRO A 62 9.32 -14.07 15.91
C PRO A 62 8.06 -13.50 16.57
N GLN A 63 8.16 -12.36 17.23
CA GLN A 63 7.08 -11.73 17.98
C GLN A 63 6.01 -11.06 17.10
N ILE A 64 6.24 -10.91 15.79
CA ILE A 64 5.27 -10.23 14.91
C ILE A 64 4.03 -11.09 14.61
N LEU A 65 4.11 -12.41 14.76
CA LEU A 65 3.01 -13.34 14.54
C LEU A 65 2.94 -14.36 15.67
N ASP A 66 1.76 -14.92 15.90
CA ASP A 66 1.59 -15.99 16.88
C ASP A 66 2.18 -17.33 16.40
N LYS A 67 2.42 -18.21 17.36
CA LYS A 67 3.03 -19.52 17.14
C LYS A 67 2.25 -20.38 16.16
N SER A 68 0.91 -20.32 16.15
CA SER A 68 0.10 -21.14 15.24
C SER A 68 0.23 -20.65 13.80
N THR A 69 0.20 -19.34 13.58
CA THR A 69 0.42 -18.73 12.26
C THR A 69 1.82 -19.05 11.71
N TRP A 70 2.86 -18.94 12.54
CA TRP A 70 4.21 -19.35 12.15
C TRP A 70 4.26 -20.83 11.76
N LYS A 71 3.78 -21.70 12.65
CA LYS A 71 3.89 -23.15 12.50
C LYS A 71 3.12 -23.70 11.31
N ASP A 72 1.88 -23.24 11.14
CA ASP A 72 0.92 -23.89 10.26
C ASP A 72 0.79 -23.18 8.90
N LYS A 73 1.32 -21.95 8.76
CA LYS A 73 1.22 -21.14 7.53
C LYS A 73 2.56 -20.65 7.01
N VAL A 74 3.24 -19.79 7.76
CA VAL A 74 4.39 -19.03 7.25
C VAL A 74 5.65 -19.89 7.09
N LEU A 75 6.04 -20.64 8.12
CA LEU A 75 7.25 -21.49 8.06
C LEU A 75 7.13 -22.60 7.01
N PRO A 76 6.00 -23.32 6.86
CA PRO A 76 5.83 -24.28 5.78
C PRO A 76 6.02 -23.65 4.38
N ASP A 77 5.46 -22.46 4.14
CA ASP A 77 5.61 -21.78 2.85
C ASP A 77 7.06 -21.35 2.59
N MET A 78 7.67 -20.71 3.60
CA MET A 78 9.07 -20.27 3.56
C MET A 78 10.03 -21.43 3.26
N ARG A 79 9.83 -22.60 3.89
CA ARG A 79 10.63 -23.81 3.63
C ARG A 79 10.56 -24.24 2.17
N LYS A 80 9.34 -24.29 1.62
CA LYS A 80 9.10 -24.68 0.22
C LYS A 80 9.71 -23.67 -0.75
N ARG A 81 9.67 -22.37 -0.45
CA ARG A 81 10.33 -21.33 -1.27
C ARG A 81 11.84 -21.57 -1.38
N MET A 82 12.46 -22.03 -0.30
CA MET A 82 13.87 -22.42 -0.27
C MET A 82 14.15 -23.83 -0.84
N GLY A 83 13.15 -24.48 -1.47
CA GLY A 83 13.30 -25.76 -2.15
C GLY A 83 13.47 -26.97 -1.23
N LEU A 84 13.26 -26.81 0.07
CA LEU A 84 13.20 -27.94 0.99
C LEU A 84 11.75 -28.45 1.02
N TYR A 85 11.51 -29.64 0.46
CA TYR A 85 10.22 -30.33 0.52
C TYR A 85 10.32 -31.54 1.46
N LEU A 86 9.32 -31.75 2.31
CA LEU A 86 9.28 -32.79 3.34
C LEU A 86 8.08 -33.72 3.09
N GLU A 87 8.06 -34.87 3.77
CA GLU A 87 7.03 -35.91 3.60
C GLU A 87 5.60 -35.37 3.77
N GLU A 88 5.41 -34.40 4.66
CA GLU A 88 4.13 -33.74 4.94
C GLU A 88 3.57 -32.89 3.79
N ASP A 89 4.39 -32.50 2.80
CA ASP A 89 3.94 -31.69 1.67
C ASP A 89 3.28 -32.54 0.57
N PHE A 90 3.63 -33.82 0.48
CA PHE A 90 3.18 -34.69 -0.60
C PHE A 90 1.69 -35.04 -0.43
N GLY A 91 0.90 -34.80 -1.48
CA GLY A 91 -0.56 -34.96 -1.46
C GLY A 91 -1.33 -33.69 -1.10
N THR A 92 -0.63 -32.56 -0.92
CA THR A 92 -1.23 -31.22 -0.83
C THR A 92 -1.11 -30.49 -2.18
N ILE A 93 -1.86 -29.39 -2.36
CA ILE A 93 -1.70 -28.54 -3.55
C ILE A 93 -0.32 -27.89 -3.48
N MET A 94 0.50 -28.15 -4.49
CA MET A 94 1.86 -27.62 -4.56
C MET A 94 1.84 -26.25 -5.25
N PRO A 95 2.86 -25.41 -5.01
CA PRO A 95 2.95 -24.11 -5.68
C PRO A 95 2.91 -24.18 -7.20
N ILE A 96 3.48 -25.24 -7.79
CA ILE A 96 3.45 -25.46 -9.24
C ILE A 96 2.02 -25.71 -9.77
N ASP A 97 1.10 -26.12 -8.91
CA ASP A 97 -0.32 -26.35 -9.25
C ASP A 97 -1.14 -25.04 -9.21
N MET A 98 -0.55 -23.92 -8.75
CA MET A 98 -1.21 -22.62 -8.56
C MET A 98 -0.75 -21.56 -9.58
N ASP A 99 -0.27 -21.97 -10.75
CA ASP A 99 0.27 -21.09 -11.80
C ASP A 99 1.37 -20.15 -11.29
N VAL A 100 2.16 -20.62 -10.32
CA VAL A 100 3.28 -19.84 -9.78
C VAL A 100 4.44 -19.84 -10.79
N PRO A 101 5.02 -18.67 -11.12
CA PRO A 101 6.16 -18.57 -12.01
C PRO A 101 7.37 -19.36 -11.51
N LYS A 102 8.17 -19.87 -12.46
CA LYS A 102 9.45 -20.53 -12.15
C LYS A 102 10.36 -19.59 -11.36
N GLY A 103 11.04 -20.13 -10.34
CA GLY A 103 11.98 -19.40 -9.50
C GLY A 103 11.40 -18.80 -8.22
N ILE A 104 10.07 -18.71 -8.07
CA ILE A 104 9.44 -18.28 -6.82
C ILE A 104 9.57 -19.35 -5.72
N TYR A 105 9.43 -20.62 -6.12
CA TYR A 105 9.76 -21.77 -5.29
C TYR A 105 10.92 -22.49 -5.94
N SER A 106 11.99 -22.69 -5.18
CA SER A 106 13.20 -23.30 -5.70
C SER A 106 13.00 -24.80 -5.95
N ASP A 107 13.49 -25.29 -7.09
CA ASP A 107 13.63 -26.73 -7.35
C ASP A 107 14.89 -27.32 -6.68
N ILE A 108 15.76 -26.46 -6.15
CA ILE A 108 17.02 -26.81 -5.51
C ILE A 108 16.95 -26.45 -4.02
N PRO A 109 17.30 -27.36 -3.10
CA PRO A 109 17.25 -27.07 -1.67
C PRO A 109 18.38 -26.11 -1.26
N PHE A 110 18.01 -24.90 -0.84
CA PHE A 110 18.93 -23.90 -0.29
C PHE A 110 19.15 -24.03 1.23
N ILE A 111 18.32 -24.82 1.90
CA ILE A 111 18.49 -25.14 3.31
C ILE A 111 18.34 -26.64 3.53
N ASN A 112 19.26 -27.22 4.30
CA ASN A 112 19.15 -28.62 4.70
C ASN A 112 18.19 -28.78 5.90
N LYS A 113 17.77 -30.02 6.15
CA LYS A 113 16.79 -30.33 7.20
C LYS A 113 17.25 -29.90 8.60
N ASP A 114 18.51 -30.12 8.94
CA ASP A 114 19.03 -29.85 10.30
C ASP A 114 19.06 -28.34 10.59
N ASN A 115 19.51 -27.53 9.63
CA ASN A 115 19.48 -26.07 9.74
C ASN A 115 18.05 -25.53 9.73
N TRP A 116 17.16 -26.12 8.93
CA TRP A 116 15.75 -25.77 8.95
C TRP A 116 15.11 -26.01 10.33
N GLU A 117 15.37 -27.17 10.96
CA GLU A 117 14.81 -27.45 12.29
C GLU A 117 15.31 -26.46 13.34
N LYS A 118 16.61 -26.08 13.33
CA LYS A 118 17.15 -25.05 14.23
C LYS A 118 16.43 -23.70 14.04
N LEU A 119 16.26 -23.27 12.78
CA LEU A 119 15.58 -22.01 12.44
C LEU A 119 14.12 -22.05 12.87
N LYS A 120 13.41 -23.13 12.54
CA LYS A 120 12.01 -23.36 12.92
C LYS A 120 11.85 -23.33 14.45
N THR A 121 12.70 -24.02 15.19
CA THR A 121 12.70 -24.00 16.66
C THR A 121 12.88 -22.59 17.20
N TYR A 122 13.81 -21.79 16.66
CA TYR A 122 13.97 -20.40 17.08
C TYR A 122 12.68 -19.58 16.94
N TYR A 123 11.99 -19.65 15.80
CA TYR A 123 10.71 -18.93 15.64
C TYR A 123 9.64 -19.45 16.60
N LEU A 124 9.47 -20.77 16.71
CA LEU A 124 8.43 -21.34 17.55
C LEU A 124 8.66 -21.12 19.04
N ASP A 125 9.92 -21.11 19.50
CA ASP A 125 10.26 -20.89 20.91
C ASP A 125 10.09 -19.41 21.33
N ASN A 126 10.18 -18.47 20.38
CA ASN A 126 10.16 -17.04 20.65
C ASN A 126 8.88 -16.32 20.18
N ALA A 127 8.01 -16.99 19.44
CA ALA A 127 6.70 -16.45 19.05
C ALA A 127 5.69 -16.52 20.21
N PRO A 128 4.82 -15.50 20.36
CA PRO A 128 3.75 -15.52 21.35
C PRO A 128 2.69 -16.58 21.01
N ASP A 129 1.95 -17.05 22.01
CA ASP A 129 0.89 -18.06 21.80
C ASP A 129 -0.35 -17.49 21.09
N ILE A 130 -0.60 -16.19 21.25
CA ILE A 130 -1.66 -15.43 20.56
C ILE A 130 -1.06 -14.15 19.96
N PRO A 131 -1.72 -13.52 18.96
CA PRO A 131 -1.23 -12.26 18.42
C PRO A 131 -1.08 -11.22 19.53
N ASN A 132 0.01 -10.45 19.46
CA ASN A 132 0.24 -9.37 20.42
C ASN A 132 -0.89 -8.32 20.30
N PRO A 133 -1.32 -7.72 21.42
CA PRO A 133 -2.27 -6.62 21.36
C PRO A 133 -1.64 -5.38 20.70
N GLN A 134 -2.47 -4.50 20.16
CA GLN A 134 -2.04 -3.15 19.76
C GLN A 134 -1.53 -2.37 20.97
N ALA A 135 -0.62 -1.42 20.72
CA ALA A 135 -0.19 -0.47 21.74
C ALA A 135 -1.38 0.39 22.23
N ASP A 136 -1.24 0.97 23.42
CA ASP A 136 -2.19 1.96 23.91
C ASP A 136 -2.28 3.13 22.92
N LYS A 137 -3.51 3.63 22.71
CA LYS A 137 -3.80 4.66 21.72
C LYS A 137 -4.75 5.71 22.28
N ALA A 138 -4.78 6.88 21.65
CA ALA A 138 -5.67 7.97 22.04
C ALA A 138 -7.14 7.52 22.01
N SER A 139 -7.96 8.09 22.90
CA SER A 139 -9.38 7.78 22.96
C SER A 139 -10.10 8.22 21.70
N ILE A 140 -11.05 7.41 21.24
CA ILE A 140 -11.88 7.72 20.08
C ILE A 140 -13.17 8.39 20.56
N ASN A 141 -13.46 9.56 19.99
CA ASN A 141 -14.73 10.25 20.19
C ASN A 141 -15.79 9.74 19.20
N LEU A 142 -17.06 9.73 19.60
CA LEU A 142 -18.16 9.33 18.71
C LEU A 142 -18.74 10.54 17.98
N GLY A 143 -18.97 10.38 16.68
CA GLY A 143 -19.44 11.43 15.79
C GLY A 143 -18.26 12.21 15.20
N VAL A 144 -18.28 12.40 13.89
CA VAL A 144 -17.26 13.18 13.19
C VAL A 144 -17.68 14.66 13.25
N PRO A 145 -16.88 15.56 13.86
CA PRO A 145 -17.25 16.96 14.00
C PRO A 145 -17.30 17.64 12.63
N GLY A 146 -18.30 18.48 12.40
CA GLY A 146 -18.43 19.22 11.14
C GLY A 146 -19.04 18.43 9.97
N PHE A 147 -19.27 17.12 10.11
CA PHE A 147 -19.80 16.29 9.01
C PHE A 147 -21.23 15.78 9.25
N GLU A 148 -22.08 15.91 8.24
CA GLU A 148 -23.37 15.21 8.12
C GLU A 148 -23.19 13.92 7.30
N ILE A 149 -23.61 12.78 7.86
CA ILE A 149 -23.53 11.50 7.15
C ILE A 149 -24.81 11.29 6.33
N VAL A 150 -24.66 11.22 5.01
CA VAL A 150 -25.74 11.01 4.04
C VAL A 150 -25.56 9.67 3.32
N ARG A 151 -26.63 8.87 3.29
CA ARG A 151 -26.71 7.64 2.47
C ARG A 151 -27.72 7.83 1.34
N PRO A 152 -27.26 8.04 0.10
CA PRO A 152 -28.15 8.20 -1.04
C PRO A 152 -29.00 6.95 -1.28
N LYS A 153 -30.26 7.14 -1.65
CA LYS A 153 -31.20 6.04 -1.88
C LYS A 153 -31.35 5.78 -3.38
N PHE A 154 -31.03 4.57 -3.81
CA PHE A 154 -31.23 4.12 -5.18
C PHE A 154 -32.45 3.18 -5.26
N THR A 155 -33.05 3.08 -6.44
CA THR A 155 -34.17 2.14 -6.70
C THR A 155 -33.73 0.91 -7.47
N ASN A 156 -32.49 0.90 -7.97
CA ASN A 156 -31.89 -0.20 -8.69
C ASN A 156 -31.42 -1.28 -7.72
N PHE A 157 -31.31 -2.51 -8.22
CA PHE A 157 -30.81 -3.66 -7.47
C PHE A 157 -29.49 -4.08 -8.10
N TYR A 158 -28.40 -3.54 -7.56
CA TYR A 158 -27.05 -3.94 -7.89
C TYR A 158 -26.35 -4.40 -6.61
N PRO A 159 -25.37 -5.31 -6.73
CA PRO A 159 -24.50 -5.62 -5.60
C PRO A 159 -23.64 -4.40 -5.22
N ASP A 160 -23.28 -4.29 -3.94
CA ASP A 160 -22.43 -3.20 -3.48
C ASP A 160 -20.96 -3.56 -3.69
N LEU A 161 -20.45 -3.36 -4.91
CA LEU A 161 -19.10 -3.74 -5.32
C LEU A 161 -18.36 -2.59 -6.00
N VAL A 162 -18.18 -1.48 -5.29
CA VAL A 162 -17.52 -0.27 -5.82
C VAL A 162 -16.01 -0.49 -5.91
N THR A 163 -15.42 -0.22 -7.08
CA THR A 163 -13.98 -0.37 -7.35
C THR A 163 -13.27 0.93 -7.70
N LEU A 164 -14.04 1.98 -8.04
CA LEU A 164 -13.51 3.32 -8.34
C LEU A 164 -14.50 4.37 -7.85
N LEU A 165 -13.98 5.43 -7.23
CA LEU A 165 -14.69 6.67 -6.94
C LEU A 165 -13.79 7.84 -7.32
N ARG A 166 -14.33 8.78 -8.10
CA ARG A 166 -13.70 10.08 -8.39
C ARG A 166 -14.76 11.17 -8.51
N VAL A 167 -14.48 12.33 -7.96
CA VAL A 167 -15.26 13.55 -8.24
C VAL A 167 -14.62 14.24 -9.44
N GLU A 168 -15.38 14.43 -10.52
CA GLU A 168 -14.89 15.11 -11.71
C GLU A 168 -14.72 16.60 -11.43
N PRO A 169 -13.49 17.15 -11.46
CA PRO A 169 -13.23 18.52 -10.97
C PRO A 169 -13.99 19.62 -11.73
N SER A 170 -14.32 19.40 -13.00
CA SER A 170 -14.98 20.41 -13.84
C SER A 170 -16.49 20.51 -13.59
N SER A 171 -17.12 19.43 -13.09
CA SER A 171 -18.57 19.28 -13.07
C SER A 171 -19.14 18.98 -11.68
N GLY A 172 -18.28 18.58 -10.74
CA GLY A 172 -18.67 18.07 -9.41
C GLY A 172 -19.43 16.74 -9.48
N LYS A 173 -19.46 16.06 -10.63
CA LYS A 173 -20.16 14.77 -10.76
C LYS A 173 -19.32 13.67 -10.15
N LEU A 174 -19.99 12.75 -9.46
CA LEU A 174 -19.35 11.57 -8.89
C LEU A 174 -19.35 10.45 -9.91
N TRP A 175 -18.16 9.98 -10.29
CA TRP A 175 -17.95 8.84 -11.15
C TRP A 175 -17.67 7.61 -10.31
N LEU A 176 -18.52 6.60 -10.46
CA LEU A 176 -18.51 5.38 -9.66
C LEU A 176 -18.24 4.19 -10.57
N GLY A 177 -17.11 3.52 -10.38
CA GLY A 177 -16.77 2.28 -11.03
C GLY A 177 -17.24 1.07 -10.23
N HIS A 178 -17.74 0.06 -10.92
CA HIS A 178 -18.34 -1.13 -10.33
C HIS A 178 -17.65 -2.39 -10.83
N ARG A 179 -17.37 -3.35 -9.92
CA ARG A 179 -16.65 -4.60 -10.21
C ARG A 179 -17.21 -5.34 -11.42
N PHE A 180 -18.53 -5.32 -11.59
CA PHE A 180 -19.22 -5.86 -12.77
C PHE A 180 -19.26 -4.87 -13.94
N LYS A 181 -18.08 -4.43 -14.37
CA LYS A 181 -17.81 -3.89 -15.71
C LYS A 181 -18.62 -2.65 -16.09
N SER A 182 -18.84 -1.76 -15.15
CA SER A 182 -19.65 -0.55 -15.38
C SER A 182 -19.06 0.66 -14.67
N ILE A 183 -19.27 1.83 -15.25
CA ILE A 183 -19.12 3.12 -14.59
C ILE A 183 -20.50 3.79 -14.57
N PHE A 184 -20.85 4.42 -13.45
CA PHE A 184 -22.04 5.23 -13.28
C PHE A 184 -21.63 6.68 -13.02
N VAL A 185 -22.25 7.62 -13.74
CA VAL A 185 -22.06 9.06 -13.50
C VAL A 185 -23.24 9.55 -12.67
N LEU A 186 -22.98 10.01 -11.46
CA LEU A 186 -23.98 10.43 -10.49
C LEU A 186 -23.98 11.96 -10.33
N ASP A 187 -25.16 12.55 -10.15
CA ASP A 187 -25.33 13.98 -9.89
C ASP A 187 -25.63 14.25 -8.41
N PRO A 188 -24.66 14.69 -7.59
CA PRO A 188 -24.90 14.96 -6.18
C PRO A 188 -25.98 16.02 -5.95
N SER A 189 -26.07 17.04 -6.81
CA SER A 189 -27.09 18.10 -6.75
C SER A 189 -28.53 17.60 -6.95
N ARG A 190 -28.69 16.40 -7.53
CA ARG A 190 -29.98 15.74 -7.77
C ARG A 190 -30.11 14.47 -6.94
N ASN A 191 -29.60 14.48 -5.72
CA ASN A 191 -29.63 13.34 -4.80
C ASN A 191 -29.02 12.08 -5.44
N PHE A 192 -27.85 12.25 -6.06
CA PHE A 192 -27.07 11.18 -6.70
C PHE A 192 -27.84 10.43 -7.81
N GLN A 193 -28.72 11.13 -8.54
CA GLN A 193 -29.37 10.56 -9.71
C GLN A 193 -28.32 10.07 -10.73
N ILE A 194 -28.49 8.84 -11.23
CA ILE A 194 -27.68 8.29 -12.32
C ILE A 194 -27.97 9.06 -13.61
N LEU A 195 -26.96 9.75 -14.15
CA LEU A 195 -27.02 10.51 -15.39
C LEU A 195 -26.61 9.67 -16.61
N ASP A 196 -25.60 8.82 -16.46
CA ASP A 196 -25.08 7.96 -17.51
C ASP A 196 -24.55 6.65 -16.92
N SER A 197 -24.44 5.63 -17.76
CA SER A 197 -23.82 4.34 -17.45
C SER A 197 -22.95 3.88 -18.61
N ILE A 198 -21.69 3.58 -18.34
CA ILE A 198 -20.68 3.25 -19.35
C ILE A 198 -20.22 1.81 -19.11
N ALA A 199 -20.35 0.96 -20.12
CA ALA A 199 -19.83 -0.40 -20.06
C ALA A 199 -18.30 -0.40 -20.20
N THR A 200 -17.64 -1.25 -19.43
CA THR A 200 -16.18 -1.42 -19.45
C THR A 200 -15.81 -2.88 -19.74
N ASP A 201 -14.55 -3.15 -20.10
CA ASP A 201 -14.11 -4.53 -20.40
C ASP A 201 -13.93 -5.36 -19.12
N THR A 202 -13.39 -4.73 -18.08
CA THR A 202 -13.16 -5.30 -16.74
C THR A 202 -13.41 -4.25 -15.64
N ALA A 203 -13.11 -4.58 -14.38
CA ALA A 203 -13.34 -3.68 -13.26
C ALA A 203 -12.54 -2.36 -13.44
N PRO A 204 -13.21 -1.20 -13.47
CA PRO A 204 -12.55 0.11 -13.54
C PRO A 204 -11.86 0.43 -12.21
N ILE A 205 -10.65 0.99 -12.30
CA ILE A 205 -9.79 1.26 -11.14
C ILE A 205 -9.40 2.73 -11.03
N ASP A 206 -9.01 3.35 -12.14
CA ASP A 206 -8.63 4.76 -12.18
C ASP A 206 -9.13 5.43 -13.46
N ILE A 207 -9.35 6.74 -13.39
CA ILE A 207 -9.85 7.55 -14.51
C ILE A 207 -9.11 8.88 -14.57
N HIS A 208 -8.71 9.28 -15.78
CA HIS A 208 -8.08 10.56 -16.05
C HIS A 208 -8.81 11.28 -17.17
N TRP A 209 -9.29 12.49 -16.93
CA TRP A 209 -9.99 13.30 -17.93
C TRP A 209 -9.02 14.16 -18.72
N ASP A 210 -9.12 14.12 -20.04
CA ASP A 210 -8.41 15.06 -20.90
C ASP A 210 -9.15 16.40 -20.89
N LYS A 211 -8.53 17.44 -20.32
CA LYS A 211 -9.13 18.79 -20.24
C LYS A 211 -9.33 19.44 -21.62
N SER A 212 -8.62 18.98 -22.64
CA SER A 212 -8.66 19.56 -23.99
C SER A 212 -9.74 18.94 -24.88
N SER A 213 -10.32 17.80 -24.46
CA SER A 213 -11.33 17.07 -25.22
C SER A 213 -12.50 16.64 -24.31
N ASN A 214 -13.52 16.02 -24.89
CA ASN A 214 -14.62 15.41 -24.12
C ASN A 214 -14.38 13.89 -24.02
N SER A 215 -13.14 13.50 -23.73
CA SER A 215 -12.67 12.13 -23.56
C SER A 215 -12.02 11.92 -22.19
N PHE A 216 -11.87 10.67 -21.80
CA PHE A 216 -11.13 10.27 -20.61
C PHE A 216 -10.39 8.97 -20.88
N GLU A 217 -9.25 8.79 -20.23
CA GLU A 217 -8.58 7.50 -20.14
C GLU A 217 -9.05 6.73 -18.91
N LEU A 218 -9.29 5.45 -19.09
CA LEU A 218 -9.75 4.55 -18.04
C LEU A 218 -8.75 3.41 -17.86
N LEU A 219 -8.23 3.28 -16.64
CA LEU A 219 -7.47 2.13 -16.21
C LEU A 219 -8.42 1.02 -15.73
N THR A 220 -8.28 -0.17 -16.29
CA THR A 220 -9.02 -1.36 -15.85
C THR A 220 -8.07 -2.50 -15.47
N MET A 221 -8.42 -3.23 -14.42
CA MET A 221 -7.51 -4.15 -13.74
C MET A 221 -7.27 -5.47 -14.50
N GLY A 222 -8.17 -5.87 -15.40
CA GLY A 222 -8.19 -7.24 -15.89
C GLY A 222 -8.88 -8.16 -14.87
N VAL A 223 -8.09 -9.05 -14.24
CA VAL A 223 -8.57 -9.96 -13.19
C VAL A 223 -8.31 -9.36 -11.81
N MET A 224 -9.37 -9.14 -11.03
CA MET A 224 -9.27 -8.55 -9.70
C MET A 224 -8.67 -9.51 -8.66
N ASP A 225 -9.07 -10.78 -8.71
CA ASP A 225 -8.58 -11.82 -7.81
C ASP A 225 -7.08 -12.11 -8.05
N PRO A 226 -6.32 -12.69 -7.08
CA PRO A 226 -4.90 -12.99 -7.25
C PRO A 226 -4.62 -13.77 -8.53
N SER A 227 -3.91 -13.14 -9.46
CA SER A 227 -3.59 -13.68 -10.78
C SER A 227 -2.26 -13.12 -11.29
N ASN A 228 -1.58 -13.89 -12.13
CA ASN A 228 -0.39 -13.48 -12.88
C ASN A 228 -0.75 -13.00 -14.31
N ASP A 229 -2.04 -12.90 -14.63
CA ASP A 229 -2.53 -12.49 -15.94
C ASP A 229 -2.15 -11.05 -16.26
N SER A 230 -1.79 -10.83 -17.52
CA SER A 230 -1.51 -9.51 -18.09
C SER A 230 -2.71 -9.04 -18.92
N SER A 231 -3.88 -8.90 -18.28
CA SER A 231 -5.15 -8.55 -18.95
C SER A 231 -5.66 -7.14 -18.64
N GLY A 232 -4.92 -6.38 -17.83
CA GLY A 232 -5.22 -4.97 -17.57
C GLY A 232 -4.93 -4.11 -18.80
N VAL A 233 -5.69 -3.02 -18.93
CA VAL A 233 -5.58 -2.09 -20.07
C VAL A 233 -5.85 -0.66 -19.65
N VAL A 234 -5.29 0.29 -20.41
CA VAL A 234 -5.73 1.68 -20.46
C VAL A 234 -6.45 1.89 -21.79
N ASN A 235 -7.70 2.35 -21.72
CA ASN A 235 -8.52 2.67 -22.89
C ASN A 235 -8.90 4.16 -22.86
N GLU A 236 -8.83 4.85 -23.99
CA GLU A 236 -9.43 6.18 -24.15
C GLU A 236 -10.90 6.03 -24.54
N PHE A 237 -11.80 6.61 -23.74
CA PHE A 237 -13.24 6.68 -23.99
C PHE A 237 -13.63 8.05 -24.51
N TYR A 238 -14.40 8.08 -25.61
CA TYR A 238 -14.88 9.31 -26.23
C TYR A 238 -16.33 9.15 -26.73
N LYS A 239 -17.06 10.26 -26.81
CA LYS A 239 -18.42 10.27 -27.36
C LYS A 239 -18.40 10.26 -28.90
N SER A 240 -19.16 9.35 -29.50
CA SER A 240 -19.53 9.37 -30.92
C SER A 240 -21.05 9.51 -31.02
N GLY A 241 -21.52 10.74 -31.17
CA GLY A 241 -22.94 11.06 -30.99
C GLY A 241 -23.35 10.95 -29.52
N GLN A 242 -24.32 10.11 -29.20
CA GLN A 242 -24.74 9.84 -27.81
C GLN A 242 -24.01 8.63 -27.19
N ASP A 243 -23.37 7.81 -28.02
CA ASP A 243 -22.74 6.56 -27.58
C ASP A 243 -21.29 6.81 -27.14
N TRP A 244 -20.87 6.06 -26.12
CA TRP A 244 -19.46 5.93 -25.78
C TRP A 244 -18.78 4.94 -26.73
N LYS A 245 -17.59 5.30 -27.20
CA LYS A 245 -16.64 4.43 -27.90
C LYS A 245 -15.34 4.44 -27.13
N SER A 246 -14.58 3.35 -27.25
CA SER A 246 -13.25 3.24 -26.68
C SER A 246 -12.24 2.81 -27.74
N LYS A 247 -10.98 3.19 -27.53
CA LYS A 247 -9.83 2.64 -28.25
C LYS A 247 -8.71 2.32 -27.25
N PRO A 248 -7.92 1.26 -27.51
CA PRO A 248 -6.80 0.90 -26.65
C PRO A 248 -5.70 1.97 -26.69
N VAL A 249 -5.08 2.17 -25.53
CA VAL A 249 -3.93 3.05 -25.36
C VAL A 249 -2.72 2.26 -24.85
N LEU A 250 -2.89 1.53 -23.75
CA LEU A 250 -1.90 0.60 -23.21
C LEU A 250 -2.57 -0.77 -23.00
N GLU A 251 -1.88 -1.84 -23.40
CA GLU A 251 -2.39 -3.21 -23.31
C GLU A 251 -1.39 -4.13 -22.60
N ASN A 252 -1.86 -5.30 -22.18
CA ASN A 252 -1.09 -6.35 -21.52
C ASN A 252 -0.46 -5.93 -20.17
N LEU A 253 -1.21 -5.19 -19.36
CA LEU A 253 -0.79 -4.75 -18.03
C LEU A 253 -1.07 -5.82 -16.97
N LYS A 254 -0.14 -6.02 -16.03
CA LYS A 254 -0.21 -7.01 -14.94
C LYS A 254 -0.97 -6.47 -13.74
N ARG A 255 -2.30 -6.60 -13.79
CA ARG A 255 -3.21 -6.20 -12.71
C ARG A 255 -2.94 -4.77 -12.21
N PRO A 256 -3.04 -3.75 -13.09
CA PRO A 256 -2.65 -2.39 -12.76
C PRO A 256 -3.63 -1.71 -11.80
N VAL A 257 -3.11 -0.81 -10.98
CA VAL A 257 -3.85 -0.21 -9.85
C VAL A 257 -3.76 1.31 -9.75
N ASN A 258 -2.79 1.93 -10.40
CA ASN A 258 -2.61 3.38 -10.43
C ASN A 258 -1.90 3.78 -11.74
N LEU A 259 -2.27 4.95 -12.27
CA LEU A 259 -1.77 5.52 -13.52
C LEU A 259 -1.59 7.03 -13.29
N GLU A 260 -0.37 7.52 -13.45
CA GLU A 260 -0.06 8.95 -13.36
C GLU A 260 0.63 9.45 -14.63
N TYR A 261 0.63 10.77 -14.80
CA TYR A 261 1.08 11.44 -16.02
C TYR A 261 2.03 12.59 -15.69
N ALA A 262 3.14 12.67 -16.41
CA ALA A 262 4.09 13.79 -16.34
C ALA A 262 4.98 13.79 -17.58
N ASP A 263 5.65 14.90 -17.86
CA ASP A 263 6.69 14.98 -18.90
C ASP A 263 8.03 14.59 -18.26
N PHE A 264 8.44 13.32 -18.39
CA PHE A 264 9.65 12.81 -17.72
C PHE A 264 10.92 13.02 -18.55
N ASN A 265 10.79 13.31 -19.85
CA ASN A 265 11.92 13.50 -20.76
C ASN A 265 12.12 14.96 -21.20
N GLY A 266 11.23 15.88 -20.80
CA GLY A 266 11.30 17.32 -21.05
C GLY A 266 10.91 17.72 -22.47
N ASP A 267 10.19 16.88 -23.22
CA ASP A 267 9.82 17.15 -24.62
C ASP A 267 8.49 17.92 -24.76
N GLY A 268 7.78 18.16 -23.66
CA GLY A 268 6.51 18.86 -23.59
C GLY A 268 5.28 17.97 -23.84
N ILE A 269 5.46 16.66 -23.96
CA ILE A 269 4.40 15.66 -24.12
C ILE A 269 4.27 14.88 -22.80
N LEU A 270 3.03 14.64 -22.36
CA LEU A 270 2.80 13.85 -21.16
C LEU A 270 3.07 12.36 -21.42
N ASP A 271 3.94 11.80 -20.61
CA ASP A 271 4.23 10.38 -20.47
C ASP A 271 3.29 9.74 -19.45
N LYS A 272 3.42 8.42 -19.27
CA LYS A 272 2.60 7.64 -18.33
C LYS A 272 3.44 6.72 -17.46
N VAL A 273 3.21 6.75 -16.15
CA VAL A 273 3.73 5.75 -15.22
C VAL A 273 2.58 4.88 -14.71
N VAL A 274 2.77 3.56 -14.76
CA VAL A 274 1.76 2.56 -14.39
C VAL A 274 2.28 1.71 -13.25
N CYS A 275 1.51 1.65 -12.16
CA CYS A 275 1.69 0.68 -11.09
C CYS A 275 1.01 -0.63 -11.46
N GLU A 276 1.78 -1.62 -11.88
CA GLU A 276 1.32 -2.97 -12.20
C GLU A 276 1.49 -3.88 -10.97
N PHE A 277 0.50 -3.82 -10.05
CA PHE A 277 0.54 -4.50 -8.75
C PHE A 277 0.87 -5.99 -8.87
N GLY A 278 0.16 -6.70 -9.75
CA GLY A 278 0.46 -8.10 -10.00
C GLY A 278 0.32 -9.02 -8.78
N ASN A 279 0.70 -10.29 -8.88
CA ASN A 279 0.68 -11.25 -7.76
C ASN A 279 2.10 -11.78 -7.49
N HIS A 280 2.53 -12.81 -8.24
CA HIS A 280 3.93 -13.25 -8.21
C HIS A 280 4.79 -12.52 -9.24
N VAL A 281 4.16 -11.94 -10.26
CA VAL A 281 4.75 -11.03 -11.24
C VAL A 281 3.99 -9.72 -11.25
N GLY A 282 4.71 -8.62 -11.43
CA GLY A 282 4.21 -7.25 -11.54
C GLY A 282 5.38 -6.33 -11.85
N GLU A 283 5.12 -5.04 -12.00
CA GLU A 283 6.15 -4.06 -12.37
C GLU A 283 5.73 -2.60 -12.10
N LEU A 284 6.72 -1.73 -12.00
CA LEU A 284 6.57 -0.29 -12.21
C LEU A 284 7.05 0.01 -13.64
N SER A 285 6.13 0.48 -14.48
CA SER A 285 6.40 0.73 -15.91
C SER A 285 6.23 2.19 -16.25
N LEU A 286 7.21 2.76 -16.94
CA LEU A 286 7.14 4.07 -17.59
C LEU A 286 6.87 3.88 -19.09
N TYR A 287 6.01 4.70 -19.65
CA TYR A 287 5.68 4.74 -21.05
C TYR A 287 5.96 6.14 -21.56
N LEU A 288 7.10 6.31 -22.25
CA LEU A 288 7.47 7.57 -22.87
C LEU A 288 6.68 7.77 -24.16
N SER A 289 6.11 8.95 -24.33
CA SER A 289 5.33 9.31 -25.50
C SER A 289 6.24 9.85 -26.60
N ASN A 290 6.02 9.38 -27.83
CA ASN A 290 6.63 9.95 -29.05
C ASN A 290 5.54 10.49 -29.99
N GLY A 291 4.48 11.06 -29.41
CA GLY A 291 3.26 11.47 -30.12
C GLY A 291 2.25 10.32 -30.22
N ASP A 292 2.26 9.58 -31.33
CA ASP A 292 1.29 8.49 -31.57
C ASP A 292 1.74 7.12 -31.04
N HIS A 293 2.94 7.02 -30.46
CA HIS A 293 3.54 5.76 -30.02
C HIS A 293 4.08 5.87 -28.59
N TRP A 294 4.05 4.76 -27.88
CA TRP A 294 4.55 4.63 -26.51
C TRP A 294 5.76 3.69 -26.47
N GLU A 295 6.86 4.16 -25.88
CA GLU A 295 8.02 3.32 -25.57
C GLU A 295 7.99 2.89 -24.10
N LYS A 296 7.88 1.59 -23.86
CA LYS A 296 7.84 1.04 -22.50
C LYS A 296 9.26 0.89 -21.95
N GLN A 297 9.50 1.50 -20.80
CA GLN A 297 10.65 1.27 -19.92
C GLN A 297 10.18 0.61 -18.62
N VAL A 298 10.82 -0.49 -18.22
CA VAL A 298 10.51 -1.15 -16.94
C VAL A 298 11.43 -0.58 -15.87
N LEU A 299 10.91 0.32 -15.04
CA LEU A 299 11.67 0.93 -13.94
C LEU A 299 11.95 -0.09 -12.83
N LYS A 300 10.96 -0.94 -12.53
CA LYS A 300 11.10 -2.02 -11.54
C LYS A 300 10.37 -3.28 -11.95
N ASN A 301 11.10 -4.37 -12.16
CA ASN A 301 10.52 -5.69 -12.47
C ASN A 301 10.25 -6.48 -11.18
N SER A 302 9.24 -6.06 -10.40
CA SER A 302 8.85 -6.68 -9.13
C SER A 302 7.37 -6.43 -8.85
N PRO A 303 6.62 -7.42 -8.30
CA PRO A 303 5.22 -7.19 -7.93
C PRO A 303 5.09 -6.18 -6.79
N GLY A 304 3.88 -5.66 -6.62
CA GLY A 304 3.48 -4.83 -5.50
C GLY A 304 3.54 -3.33 -5.74
N ALA A 305 3.87 -2.85 -6.95
CA ALA A 305 3.76 -1.43 -7.26
C ALA A 305 2.30 -0.99 -7.07
N ARG A 306 2.05 -0.13 -6.08
CA ARG A 306 0.69 0.17 -5.62
C ARG A 306 0.23 1.57 -5.97
N ARG A 307 1.09 2.56 -5.73
CA ARG A 307 0.81 3.98 -5.95
C ARG A 307 2.12 4.72 -6.17
N VAL A 308 2.09 5.75 -7.00
CA VAL A 308 3.19 6.69 -7.16
C VAL A 308 2.77 8.12 -6.83
N VAL A 309 3.77 8.94 -6.51
CA VAL A 309 3.70 10.40 -6.50
C VAL A 309 4.82 10.91 -7.41
N ILE A 310 4.51 11.91 -8.23
CA ILE A 310 5.46 12.54 -9.16
C ILE A 310 5.78 13.94 -8.67
N GLU A 311 7.06 14.21 -8.43
CA GLU A 311 7.57 15.49 -7.94
C GLU A 311 9.09 15.55 -8.16
N ASP A 312 9.67 16.74 -8.22
CA ASP A 312 11.13 16.94 -8.14
C ASP A 312 11.57 16.70 -6.68
N LEU A 313 12.14 15.52 -6.39
CA LEU A 313 12.43 15.07 -5.02
C LEU A 313 13.83 15.47 -4.55
N ASP A 314 14.73 15.85 -5.46
CA ASP A 314 16.10 16.29 -5.14
C ASP A 314 16.44 17.72 -5.60
N ASP A 315 15.42 18.50 -5.98
CA ASP A 315 15.47 19.91 -6.36
C ASP A 315 16.40 20.17 -7.57
N ASP A 316 16.52 19.21 -8.50
CA ASP A 316 17.38 19.32 -9.69
C ASP A 316 16.65 19.85 -10.94
N GLY A 317 15.33 19.94 -10.87
CA GLY A 317 14.44 20.45 -11.91
C GLY A 317 13.80 19.37 -12.79
N ASP A 318 14.21 18.11 -12.67
CA ASP A 318 13.58 16.98 -13.34
C ASP A 318 12.52 16.32 -12.44
N LEU A 319 11.44 15.80 -13.03
CA LEU A 319 10.40 15.12 -12.24
C LEU A 319 10.81 13.69 -11.90
N ASP A 320 10.75 13.35 -10.61
CA ASP A 320 11.04 12.02 -10.07
C ASP A 320 9.78 11.21 -9.78
N ILE A 321 9.96 9.93 -9.44
CA ILE A 321 8.87 9.03 -9.07
C ILE A 321 9.13 8.45 -7.68
N LEU A 322 8.29 8.80 -6.71
CA LEU A 322 8.19 8.11 -5.42
C LEU A 322 7.16 6.98 -5.54
N VAL A 323 7.55 5.73 -5.29
CA VAL A 323 6.66 4.57 -5.35
C VAL A 323 6.57 3.85 -4.00
N LEU A 324 5.34 3.43 -3.65
CA LEU A 324 5.09 2.46 -2.61
C LEU A 324 4.97 1.06 -3.22
N MET A 325 5.84 0.15 -2.79
CA MET A 325 5.76 -1.27 -3.09
C MET A 325 5.13 -2.00 -1.89
N THR A 326 4.13 -2.85 -2.14
CA THR A 326 3.35 -3.50 -1.06
C THR A 326 3.24 -5.02 -1.21
N GLN A 327 4.01 -5.64 -2.12
CA GLN A 327 4.09 -7.08 -2.27
C GLN A 327 5.55 -7.52 -2.47
N ALA A 328 5.89 -8.72 -1.98
CA ALA A 328 7.23 -9.33 -1.99
C ALA A 328 8.32 -8.55 -1.20
N ASN A 329 8.65 -7.32 -1.61
CA ASN A 329 9.60 -6.46 -0.93
C ASN A 329 8.94 -5.10 -0.65
N GLU A 330 8.22 -5.04 0.46
CA GLU A 330 7.48 -3.85 0.88
C GLU A 330 8.42 -2.69 1.25
N GLY A 331 8.10 -1.48 0.79
CA GLY A 331 8.90 -0.30 1.07
C GLY A 331 8.60 0.89 0.19
N PHE A 332 9.27 2.00 0.49
CA PHE A 332 9.29 3.21 -0.32
C PHE A 332 10.59 3.28 -1.13
N PHE A 333 10.45 3.60 -2.40
CA PHE A 333 11.56 3.71 -3.34
C PHE A 333 11.38 5.00 -4.13
N ALA A 334 12.44 5.78 -4.29
CA ALA A 334 12.50 6.90 -5.21
C ALA A 334 13.22 6.45 -6.48
N PHE A 335 12.66 6.78 -7.63
CA PHE A 335 13.32 6.73 -8.92
C PHE A 335 13.66 8.16 -9.27
N LEU A 336 14.92 8.52 -9.05
CA LEU A 336 15.44 9.86 -9.29
C LEU A 336 15.80 9.97 -10.77
N ASN A 337 15.14 10.86 -11.49
CA ASN A 337 15.42 11.18 -12.88
C ASN A 337 16.83 11.76 -12.97
N GLN A 338 17.58 11.42 -14.00
CA GLN A 338 18.94 11.91 -14.24
C GLN A 338 18.99 12.72 -15.54
N GLY A 339 17.82 13.15 -16.01
CA GLY A 339 17.56 13.77 -17.30
C GLY A 339 17.10 12.77 -18.36
N GLU A 340 16.33 13.28 -19.33
CA GLU A 340 15.87 12.55 -20.53
C GLU A 340 15.07 11.26 -20.22
N GLY A 341 14.47 11.14 -19.03
CA GLY A 341 13.69 9.99 -18.61
C GLY A 341 14.52 8.78 -18.15
N GLU A 342 15.79 8.98 -17.79
CA GLU A 342 16.67 7.93 -17.26
C GLU A 342 16.70 7.96 -15.73
N PHE A 343 16.34 6.86 -15.07
CA PHE A 343 16.12 6.85 -13.62
C PHE A 343 17.15 6.04 -12.82
N ARG A 344 17.46 6.53 -11.61
CA ARG A 344 18.25 5.82 -10.60
C ARG A 344 17.39 5.49 -9.39
N GLU A 345 17.29 4.20 -9.05
CA GLU A 345 16.58 3.74 -7.85
C GLU A 345 17.35 4.10 -6.56
N LYS A 346 16.65 4.68 -5.59
CA LYS A 346 17.06 4.91 -4.20
C LYS A 346 16.03 4.27 -3.27
N ILE A 347 16.48 3.42 -2.35
CA ILE A 347 15.63 2.84 -1.31
C ILE A 347 15.49 3.88 -0.19
N LEU A 348 14.25 4.21 0.18
CA LEU A 348 13.96 5.16 1.26
C LEU A 348 13.62 4.42 2.55
N LEU A 349 12.65 3.50 2.49
CA LEU A 349 12.21 2.70 3.62
C LEU A 349 11.97 1.26 3.17
N ARG A 350 12.14 0.30 4.09
CA ARG A 350 11.81 -1.12 3.87
C ARG A 350 11.01 -1.65 5.05
N PHE A 351 10.11 -2.59 4.77
CA PHE A 351 9.28 -3.25 5.76
C PHE A 351 9.45 -4.77 5.70
N HIS A 352 9.04 -5.47 6.77
CA HIS A 352 9.06 -6.93 6.79
C HIS A 352 7.88 -7.49 5.98
N PRO A 353 7.93 -8.74 5.48
CA PRO A 353 6.92 -9.29 4.55
C PRO A 353 5.50 -9.51 5.09
N ALA A 354 5.23 -9.12 6.32
CA ALA A 354 3.93 -9.28 6.97
C ALA A 354 3.38 -7.93 7.43
N PHE A 355 3.93 -6.83 6.90
CA PHE A 355 3.70 -5.48 7.38
C PHE A 355 2.38 -4.90 6.86
N GLY A 356 2.00 -5.23 5.62
CA GLY A 356 0.67 -4.99 5.07
C GLY A 356 0.44 -3.56 4.60
N SER A 357 1.47 -2.91 4.03
CA SER A 357 1.36 -1.57 3.45
C SER A 357 0.22 -1.51 2.42
N SER A 358 -0.60 -0.45 2.41
CA SER A 358 -1.80 -0.43 1.57
C SER A 358 -1.96 0.84 0.73
N ASP A 359 -1.70 2.01 1.33
CA ASP A 359 -1.83 3.31 0.68
C ASP A 359 -0.96 4.36 1.39
N PHE A 360 -0.63 5.46 0.70
CA PHE A 360 0.15 6.56 1.27
C PHE A 360 -0.20 7.91 0.65
N GLN A 361 0.20 8.97 1.35
CA GLN A 361 0.22 10.36 0.87
C GLN A 361 1.59 10.98 1.16
N PHE A 362 1.99 11.98 0.35
CA PHE A 362 3.27 12.67 0.45
C PHE A 362 3.06 14.19 0.49
N LEU A 363 3.10 14.77 1.69
CA LEU A 363 2.82 16.18 1.94
C LEU A 363 3.44 16.64 3.26
N ASP A 364 3.62 17.95 3.41
CA ASP A 364 4.18 18.56 4.62
C ASP A 364 3.09 18.64 5.71
N VAL A 365 2.96 17.57 6.49
CA VAL A 365 1.92 17.46 7.55
C VAL A 365 2.28 18.31 8.77
N ASN A 366 3.55 18.65 8.92
CA ASN A 366 4.07 19.33 10.09
C ASN A 366 4.35 20.83 9.84
N GLN A 367 4.26 21.30 8.60
CA GLN A 367 4.51 22.68 8.16
C GLN A 367 5.96 23.15 8.41
N ASP A 368 6.96 22.28 8.18
CA ASP A 368 8.38 22.68 8.24
C ASP A 368 9.01 22.99 6.87
N GLY A 369 8.24 22.83 5.80
CA GLY A 369 8.65 23.03 4.41
C GLY A 369 9.18 21.76 3.74
N LEU A 370 9.22 20.61 4.43
CA LEU A 370 9.60 19.32 3.87
C LEU A 370 8.37 18.41 3.79
N LYS A 371 8.22 17.70 2.67
CA LYS A 371 7.12 16.73 2.53
C LYS A 371 7.44 15.43 3.27
N ASP A 372 6.45 14.95 4.01
CA ASP A 372 6.50 13.78 4.88
C ASP A 372 5.75 12.59 4.27
N LEU A 373 6.05 11.37 4.73
CA LEU A 373 5.34 10.15 4.31
C LEU A 373 4.26 9.80 5.33
N ILE A 374 3.00 9.79 4.90
CA ILE A 374 1.87 9.28 5.70
C ILE A 374 1.42 7.96 5.10
N LEU A 375 1.56 6.88 5.86
CA LEU A 375 1.35 5.50 5.42
C LEU A 375 0.23 4.85 6.23
N VAL A 376 -0.65 4.13 5.54
CA VAL A 376 -1.56 3.17 6.19
C VAL A 376 -1.11 1.74 5.89
N ASN A 377 -1.05 0.92 6.94
CA ASN A 377 -0.68 -0.48 6.84
C ASN A 377 -1.68 -1.35 7.60
N GLY A 378 -2.36 -2.22 6.87
CA GLY A 378 -3.48 -2.98 7.38
C GLY A 378 -3.91 -4.15 6.52
N ASP A 379 -3.26 -4.40 5.37
CA ASP A 379 -3.58 -5.55 4.55
C ASP A 379 -3.40 -6.85 5.34
N ASN A 380 -4.40 -7.72 5.21
CA ASN A 380 -4.46 -8.97 5.95
C ASN A 380 -4.91 -10.14 5.08
N ALA A 381 -4.81 -10.01 3.75
CA ALA A 381 -5.19 -11.03 2.78
C ALA A 381 -4.02 -12.00 2.43
N ASP A 382 -3.07 -12.18 3.35
CA ASP A 382 -1.86 -12.99 3.17
C ASP A 382 -1.93 -14.36 3.91
N LEU A 383 -0.78 -15.02 4.09
CA LEU A 383 -0.67 -16.28 4.83
C LEU A 383 -0.88 -16.13 6.35
N SER A 384 -0.99 -14.90 6.84
CA SER A 384 -1.00 -14.50 8.24
C SER A 384 -2.22 -13.64 8.58
N GLN A 385 -3.42 -14.13 8.26
CA GLN A 385 -4.70 -13.47 8.48
C GLN A 385 -5.08 -13.42 9.98
N VAL A 386 -4.33 -12.63 10.76
CA VAL A 386 -4.52 -12.42 12.19
C VAL A 386 -4.52 -10.93 12.49
N LEU A 387 -5.07 -10.52 13.63
CA LEU A 387 -5.01 -9.13 14.07
C LEU A 387 -3.57 -8.79 14.45
N LYS A 388 -2.89 -8.03 13.59
CA LYS A 388 -1.49 -7.63 13.76
C LYS A 388 -1.41 -6.34 14.59
N SER A 389 -0.61 -6.38 15.66
CA SER A 389 -0.42 -5.25 16.60
C SER A 389 0.19 -3.99 15.96
N PHE A 390 0.90 -4.17 14.85
CA PHE A 390 1.61 -3.12 14.14
C PHE A 390 0.82 -2.55 12.94
N HIS A 391 -0.42 -3.00 12.70
CA HIS A 391 -1.32 -2.35 11.74
C HIS A 391 -1.78 -0.99 12.26
N GLY A 392 -1.84 0.00 11.36
CA GLY A 392 -2.32 1.33 11.69
C GLY A 392 -1.93 2.40 10.70
N VAL A 393 -1.86 3.63 11.21
CA VAL A 393 -1.49 4.83 10.47
C VAL A 393 -0.16 5.33 11.00
N ARG A 394 0.78 5.68 10.11
CA ARG A 394 2.15 6.08 10.44
C ARG A 394 2.50 7.37 9.75
N ILE A 395 3.22 8.24 10.43
CA ILE A 395 3.88 9.40 9.82
C ILE A 395 5.38 9.23 9.99
N PHE A 396 6.10 9.33 8.87
CA PHE A 396 7.55 9.42 8.82
C PHE A 396 7.93 10.84 8.39
N LEU A 397 8.60 11.57 9.28
CA LEU A 397 9.01 12.94 9.02
C LEU A 397 10.30 12.97 8.20
N ASN A 398 10.33 13.81 7.19
CA ASN A 398 11.51 14.04 6.36
C ASN A 398 12.52 14.93 7.10
N GLN A 399 13.74 14.44 7.26
CA GLN A 399 14.84 15.16 7.91
C GLN A 399 15.71 15.94 6.90
N GLY A 400 15.30 15.97 5.63
CA GLY A 400 16.06 16.48 4.50
C GLY A 400 16.72 15.35 3.70
N ASP A 401 17.07 15.63 2.44
CA ASP A 401 17.73 14.68 1.53
C ASP A 401 17.00 13.32 1.37
N LEU A 402 15.67 13.32 1.54
CA LEU A 402 14.80 12.14 1.53
C LEU A 402 15.17 11.11 2.62
N ASP A 403 15.63 11.57 3.79
CA ASP A 403 15.83 10.74 4.97
C ASP A 403 14.59 10.81 5.87
N PHE A 404 13.96 9.66 6.17
CA PHE A 404 12.66 9.62 6.82
C PHE A 404 12.73 8.92 8.19
N GLU A 405 12.28 9.59 9.24
CA GLU A 405 12.25 9.06 10.59
C GLU A 405 10.81 8.81 11.08
N PRO A 406 10.51 7.65 11.71
CA PRO A 406 9.20 7.40 12.29
C PRO A 406 8.90 8.41 13.42
N SER A 407 7.81 9.16 13.30
CA SER A 407 7.47 10.23 14.25
C SER A 407 6.14 10.00 14.96
N TRP A 408 5.16 9.43 14.27
CA TRP A 408 3.84 9.19 14.84
C TRP A 408 3.25 7.85 14.37
N PHE A 409 2.52 7.19 15.27
CA PHE A 409 1.82 5.93 14.98
C PHE A 409 0.51 5.84 15.75
N TYR A 410 -0.58 5.57 15.04
CA TYR A 410 -1.86 5.21 15.64
C TYR A 410 -2.24 3.78 15.28
N PRO A 411 -2.34 2.86 16.26
CA PRO A 411 -2.74 1.49 16.02
C PRO A 411 -4.19 1.39 15.51
N MET A 412 -4.38 0.80 14.34
CA MET A 412 -5.69 0.58 13.71
C MET A 412 -5.64 -0.67 12.85
N HIS A 413 -6.39 -1.71 13.23
CA HIS A 413 -6.45 -2.93 12.43
C HIS A 413 -7.12 -2.63 11.09
N GLY A 414 -6.53 -3.16 10.00
CA GLY A 414 -7.15 -3.12 8.67
C GLY A 414 -7.00 -1.82 7.90
N ALA A 415 -6.28 -0.82 8.42
CA ALA A 415 -6.05 0.47 7.77
C ALA A 415 -5.54 0.32 6.33
N SER A 416 -6.33 0.79 5.35
CA SER A 416 -6.13 0.46 3.93
C SER A 416 -6.37 1.60 2.94
N GLY A 417 -6.99 2.70 3.35
CA GLY A 417 -7.17 3.89 2.50
C GLY A 417 -7.00 5.18 3.30
N LEU A 418 -6.51 6.22 2.64
CA LEU A 418 -6.10 7.47 3.28
C LEU A 418 -6.46 8.70 2.43
N GLU A 419 -7.25 9.61 2.98
CA GLU A 419 -7.48 10.95 2.43
C GLU A 419 -7.06 12.00 3.45
N ILE A 420 -6.24 12.96 3.03
CA ILE A 420 -5.70 14.03 3.88
C ILE A 420 -6.06 15.37 3.25
N ASP A 421 -6.63 16.28 4.03
CA ASP A 421 -6.86 17.69 3.66
C ASP A 421 -7.13 18.53 4.90
N ASP A 422 -7.22 19.85 4.75
CA ASP A 422 -7.72 20.78 5.77
C ASP A 422 -9.26 20.70 5.81
N PHE A 423 -9.79 19.57 6.30
CA PHE A 423 -11.22 19.30 6.30
C PHE A 423 -11.99 20.26 7.20
N ASP A 424 -11.39 20.72 8.29
CA ASP A 424 -12.02 21.65 9.21
C ASP A 424 -11.67 23.13 8.95
N GLN A 425 -10.85 23.42 7.94
CA GLN A 425 -10.49 24.76 7.45
C GLN A 425 -9.76 25.63 8.49
N ASP A 426 -8.95 25.01 9.36
CA ASP A 426 -8.15 25.73 10.34
C ASP A 426 -6.69 25.96 9.92
N GLY A 427 -6.32 25.43 8.76
CA GLY A 427 -5.02 25.60 8.11
C GLY A 427 -4.00 24.52 8.45
N ASP A 428 -4.38 23.48 9.19
CA ASP A 428 -3.56 22.27 9.35
C ASP A 428 -4.07 21.10 8.49
N GLN A 429 -3.53 19.91 8.69
CA GLN A 429 -3.87 18.73 7.90
C GLN A 429 -4.60 17.71 8.77
N ASP A 430 -5.87 17.47 8.42
CA ASP A 430 -6.69 16.40 8.96
C ASP A 430 -6.67 15.19 8.04
N PHE A 431 -7.14 14.04 8.52
CA PHE A 431 -7.28 12.89 7.63
C PHE A 431 -8.34 11.88 8.00
N PHE A 432 -8.91 11.26 6.96
CA PHE A 432 -9.73 10.06 7.06
C PHE A 432 -8.90 8.82 6.77
N VAL A 433 -9.03 7.80 7.61
CA VAL A 433 -8.46 6.48 7.40
C VAL A 433 -9.56 5.45 7.35
N LEU A 434 -9.60 4.70 6.25
CA LEU A 434 -10.52 3.59 6.02
C LEU A 434 -9.85 2.27 6.40
N SER A 435 -10.62 1.32 6.93
CA SER A 435 -10.16 -0.03 7.24
C SER A 435 -10.95 -1.10 6.50
N PHE A 436 -10.27 -1.88 5.67
CA PHE A 436 -10.84 -3.02 4.97
C PHE A 436 -10.88 -4.31 5.81
N PHE A 437 -9.96 -4.47 6.77
CA PHE A 437 -9.90 -5.64 7.68
C PHE A 437 -9.99 -5.23 9.17
N PRO A 438 -11.07 -4.55 9.62
CA PRO A 438 -11.17 -4.10 10.99
C PRO A 438 -11.33 -5.29 11.96
N ASP A 439 -10.93 -5.11 13.22
CA ASP A 439 -11.41 -6.01 14.29
C ASP A 439 -12.91 -5.79 14.46
N GLN A 440 -13.70 -6.81 14.17
CA GLN A 440 -15.16 -6.75 14.22
C GLN A 440 -15.71 -6.64 15.65
N ASN A 441 -14.90 -6.99 16.65
CA ASN A 441 -15.30 -7.00 18.07
C ASN A 441 -14.94 -5.71 18.81
N GLN A 442 -14.19 -4.79 18.17
CA GLN A 442 -13.76 -3.56 18.83
C GLN A 442 -14.92 -2.54 18.95
N SER A 443 -14.92 -1.79 20.05
CA SER A 443 -15.87 -0.71 20.30
C SER A 443 -15.12 0.55 20.76
N PRO A 444 -15.30 1.72 20.11
CA PRO A 444 -16.12 1.93 18.92
C PRO A 444 -15.56 1.21 17.68
N LYS A 445 -16.41 1.01 16.65
CA LYS A 445 -16.00 0.45 15.37
C LYS A 445 -14.94 1.36 14.72
N GLN A 446 -14.00 0.77 13.99
CA GLN A 446 -12.92 1.51 13.32
C GLN A 446 -12.87 1.17 11.83
N ASN A 447 -14.03 0.99 11.19
CA ASN A 447 -14.13 0.79 9.74
C ASN A 447 -13.71 2.06 8.99
N LEU A 448 -13.88 3.22 9.63
CA LEU A 448 -13.33 4.52 9.24
C LEU A 448 -13.10 5.35 10.48
N LEU A 449 -11.98 6.07 10.52
CA LEU A 449 -11.69 7.07 11.54
C LEU A 449 -11.36 8.39 10.85
N TYR A 450 -11.81 9.48 11.46
CA TYR A 450 -11.36 10.83 11.16
C TYR A 450 -10.38 11.27 12.23
N PHE A 451 -9.26 11.84 11.82
CA PHE A 451 -8.23 12.37 12.68
C PHE A 451 -8.19 13.88 12.46
N GLN A 452 -8.65 14.60 13.46
CA GLN A 452 -8.56 16.05 13.50
C GLN A 452 -7.25 16.43 14.16
N GLN A 453 -6.44 17.26 13.51
CA GLN A 453 -5.26 17.82 14.17
C GLN A 453 -5.69 19.01 15.04
N ASN A 454 -5.22 19.05 16.30
CA ASN A 454 -5.55 20.14 17.23
C ASN A 454 -4.33 21.00 17.58
N GLU A 455 -3.17 20.36 17.58
CA GLU A 455 -1.86 20.98 17.68
C GLU A 455 -0.93 20.25 16.71
N LYS A 456 0.19 20.87 16.34
CA LYS A 456 1.17 20.29 15.41
C LYS A 456 1.52 18.85 15.81
N MET A 457 1.22 17.90 14.93
CA MET A 457 1.43 16.45 15.09
C MET A 457 0.62 15.78 16.22
N ASP A 458 -0.42 16.43 16.75
CA ASP A 458 -1.35 15.86 17.73
C ASP A 458 -2.75 15.69 17.14
N PHE A 459 -3.20 14.44 17.06
CA PHE A 459 -4.41 14.05 16.33
C PHE A 459 -5.45 13.42 17.26
N GLN A 460 -6.64 14.01 17.30
CA GLN A 460 -7.80 13.46 17.98
C GLN A 460 -8.60 12.58 17.02
N ALA A 461 -8.78 11.31 17.38
CA ALA A 461 -9.54 10.35 16.58
C ALA A 461 -11.05 10.44 16.85
N TYR A 462 -11.84 10.34 15.78
CA TYR A 462 -13.30 10.29 15.80
C TYR A 462 -13.80 9.09 14.98
N SER A 463 -14.77 8.36 15.52
CA SER A 463 -15.50 7.31 14.81
C SER A 463 -16.88 7.82 14.42
N PRO A 464 -17.32 7.61 13.18
CA PRO A 464 -18.69 7.94 12.79
C PRO A 464 -19.70 7.05 13.53
N VAL A 465 -20.89 7.60 13.75
CA VAL A 465 -22.03 6.85 14.31
C VAL A 465 -22.90 6.40 13.14
N ILE A 466 -22.82 5.11 12.81
CA ILE A 466 -23.51 4.51 11.67
C ILE A 466 -24.29 3.29 12.16
N GLU A 467 -25.54 3.18 11.72
CA GLU A 467 -26.47 2.14 12.19
C GLU A 467 -26.18 0.75 11.62
N GLU A 468 -25.53 0.67 10.45
CA GLU A 468 -25.28 -0.57 9.70
C GLU A 468 -23.79 -0.86 9.57
N ASP A 469 -23.42 -2.13 9.77
CA ASP A 469 -22.08 -2.63 9.50
C ASP A 469 -21.95 -2.81 7.98
N SER A 470 -21.05 -2.05 7.36
CA SER A 470 -20.79 -2.13 5.93
C SER A 470 -19.28 -2.16 5.70
N HIS A 471 -18.85 -2.95 4.72
CA HIS A 471 -17.46 -3.09 4.32
C HIS A 471 -17.14 -2.03 3.27
N TRP A 472 -16.09 -1.26 3.51
CA TRP A 472 -15.71 -0.15 2.65
C TRP A 472 -14.35 -0.42 2.03
N LEU A 473 -14.18 -0.07 0.77
CA LEU A 473 -12.94 -0.35 0.03
C LEU A 473 -12.28 0.90 -0.54
N THR A 474 -13.08 1.86 -1.02
CA THR A 474 -12.60 3.04 -1.72
C THR A 474 -13.11 4.30 -1.05
N MET A 475 -12.37 5.38 -1.22
CA MET A 475 -12.63 6.68 -0.64
C MET A 475 -12.15 7.74 -1.65
N THR A 476 -12.84 8.87 -1.70
CA THR A 476 -12.41 10.05 -2.46
C THR A 476 -12.98 11.30 -1.79
N LYS A 477 -12.32 12.44 -1.98
CA LYS A 477 -12.80 13.74 -1.53
C LYS A 477 -13.14 14.66 -2.70
N GLY A 478 -14.00 15.64 -2.45
CA GLY A 478 -14.34 16.68 -3.42
C GLY A 478 -15.53 17.52 -2.95
N ASP A 479 -15.67 18.72 -3.50
CA ASP A 479 -16.81 19.61 -3.25
C ASP A 479 -18.04 19.10 -4.05
N LEU A 480 -18.91 18.30 -3.42
CA LEU A 480 -20.02 17.65 -4.13
C LEU A 480 -21.24 18.56 -4.27
N ASP A 481 -21.45 19.48 -3.34
CA ASP A 481 -22.59 20.40 -3.36
C ASP A 481 -22.25 21.86 -3.70
N ALA A 482 -21.00 22.11 -4.10
CA ALA A 482 -20.49 23.36 -4.62
C ALA A 482 -20.54 24.51 -3.61
N ASP A 483 -20.36 24.20 -2.32
CA ASP A 483 -20.36 25.19 -1.25
C ASP A 483 -18.96 25.65 -0.81
N GLY A 484 -17.91 25.04 -1.39
CA GLY A 484 -16.52 25.43 -1.26
C GLY A 484 -15.75 24.64 -0.19
N ASP A 485 -16.40 23.74 0.53
CA ASP A 485 -15.73 22.78 1.40
C ASP A 485 -15.55 21.40 0.73
N LEU A 486 -14.72 20.55 1.33
CA LEU A 486 -14.46 19.21 0.80
C LEU A 486 -15.29 18.18 1.55
N ASP A 487 -16.15 17.50 0.81
CA ASP A 487 -16.86 16.30 1.26
C ASP A 487 -16.00 15.06 1.11
N LEU A 488 -16.36 14.00 1.83
CA LEU A 488 -15.81 12.66 1.64
C LEU A 488 -16.88 11.71 1.09
N VAL A 489 -16.54 10.92 0.09
CA VAL A 489 -17.36 9.79 -0.39
C VAL A 489 -16.61 8.50 -0.13
N VAL A 490 -17.30 7.56 0.51
CA VAL A 490 -16.82 6.21 0.77
C VAL A 490 -17.62 5.20 -0.04
N GLY A 491 -16.94 4.29 -0.73
CA GLY A 491 -17.55 3.24 -1.55
C GLY A 491 -17.61 1.91 -0.83
N VAL A 492 -18.77 1.26 -0.93
CA VAL A 492 -19.09 -0.02 -0.30
C VAL A 492 -18.61 -1.18 -1.17
N PHE A 493 -18.05 -2.21 -0.54
CA PHE A 493 -17.61 -3.44 -1.17
C PHE A 493 -17.96 -4.66 -0.30
N GLU A 494 -19.13 -5.24 -0.54
CA GLU A 494 -19.62 -6.41 0.17
C GLU A 494 -19.18 -7.71 -0.53
N PHE A 495 -18.25 -8.45 0.07
CA PHE A 495 -17.78 -9.72 -0.49
C PHE A 495 -18.89 -10.75 -0.70
N ASP A 496 -19.89 -10.74 0.18
CA ASP A 496 -21.03 -11.65 0.14
C ASP A 496 -21.89 -11.47 -1.12
N ASP A 497 -21.86 -10.28 -1.70
CA ASP A 497 -22.58 -9.93 -2.92
C ASP A 497 -21.91 -10.44 -4.20
N LEU A 498 -20.67 -10.94 -4.13
CA LEU A 498 -19.98 -11.52 -5.28
C LEU A 498 -20.68 -12.76 -5.85
N TYR A 499 -21.39 -13.49 -4.99
CA TYR A 499 -21.93 -14.81 -5.32
C TYR A 499 -23.45 -14.88 -5.15
N LYS A 500 -24.11 -13.76 -4.86
CA LYS A 500 -25.54 -13.69 -4.56
C LYS A 500 -26.22 -12.62 -5.41
N GLN A 501 -27.53 -12.78 -5.59
CA GLN A 501 -28.36 -11.75 -6.19
C GLN A 501 -28.74 -10.73 -5.10
N PRO A 502 -28.65 -9.41 -5.37
CA PRO A 502 -28.99 -8.38 -4.39
C PRO A 502 -30.46 -8.52 -3.99
N GLN A 503 -30.71 -8.54 -2.67
CA GLN A 503 -32.06 -8.62 -2.09
C GLN A 503 -32.57 -7.24 -1.65
N GLU A 504 -31.67 -6.27 -1.52
CA GLU A 504 -31.95 -4.91 -1.08
C GLU A 504 -31.64 -3.92 -2.21
N ALA A 505 -32.17 -2.70 -2.06
CA ALA A 505 -31.87 -1.64 -3.01
C ALA A 505 -30.40 -1.25 -2.89
N TRP A 506 -29.79 -0.92 -4.02
CA TRP A 506 -28.38 -0.58 -4.13
C TRP A 506 -28.01 0.56 -3.16
N SER A 507 -26.93 0.39 -2.40
CA SER A 507 -26.42 1.38 -1.45
C SER A 507 -24.89 1.52 -1.56
N PRO A 508 -24.39 1.91 -2.73
CA PRO A 508 -22.97 1.77 -3.05
C PRO A 508 -22.06 2.76 -2.34
N ILE A 509 -22.60 3.84 -1.76
CA ILE A 509 -21.82 4.93 -1.21
C ILE A 509 -22.38 5.48 0.09
N VAL A 510 -21.48 5.98 0.92
CA VAL A 510 -21.75 6.81 2.10
C VAL A 510 -21.04 8.13 1.89
N VAL A 511 -21.74 9.25 2.10
CA VAL A 511 -21.21 10.59 1.92
C VAL A 511 -21.10 11.25 3.29
N PHE A 512 -19.93 11.76 3.61
CA PHE A 512 -19.71 12.66 4.74
C PHE A 512 -19.70 14.05 4.17
N LYS A 513 -20.84 14.71 4.28
CA LYS A 513 -21.00 16.08 3.83
C LYS A 513 -20.37 17.01 4.84
N ASN A 514 -19.40 17.79 4.43
CA ASN A 514 -18.85 18.80 5.30
C ASN A 514 -19.87 19.95 5.45
N GLN A 515 -19.88 20.58 6.62
CA GLN A 515 -20.85 21.60 7.00
C GLN A 515 -20.17 22.86 7.49
N LYS A 516 -18.84 22.94 7.31
CA LYS A 516 -18.04 24.11 7.69
C LYS A 516 -18.22 25.19 6.63
N LYS A 517 -18.59 26.38 7.07
CA LYS A 517 -18.87 27.55 6.22
C LYS A 517 -17.86 28.65 6.40
#